data_AF-A0A7V3SRW0-F1
#
_entry.id   AF-A0A7V3SRW0-F1
#
_cell.length_a   1.000
_cell.length_b   1.000
_cell.length_c   1.000
_cell.angle_alpha   90.00
_cell.angle_beta   90.00
_cell.angle_gamma   90.00
#
_symmetry.space_group_name_H-M   'P 1'
#
loop_
_entity.id
_entity.type
_entity.pdbx_description
1 polymer ?
#
loop_
_entity_poly.entity_id
_entity_poly.type
_entity_poly.pdbx_seq_one_letter_code
_entity_poly.pdbx_strand_id
1 'polypeptide(L)'
;MRYYSARKLIKRILIAALLISKPLYPLPSLDGLIREIEAAYSSISDLSADFTQVTHIALLEKKIDEKGRLVWKVPGRFLIEYNGDRPRKYISNGKKIWVYTPGEKEAETYSATSKNVSKDALEFLNGFLKIRSNYNIVSWKMGANGTAELVLTPREAGAPYTRLECRFGNDRLLKDVTIQNTNGNISRYTFSNIFINNGIGDDLFTLPKGIKELKGEE
;
A
#
# COMPACT_ATOMS: atom_id res chain seq x y z
N MET A 1 -60.70 -22.01 64.96
CA MET A 1 -59.93 -23.21 64.56
C MET A 1 -59.23 -22.89 63.24
N ARG A 2 -57.94 -23.23 63.14
CA ARG A 2 -56.95 -22.87 62.10
C ARG A 2 -57.39 -23.18 60.66
N TYR A 3 -56.93 -22.41 59.66
CA TYR A 3 -55.73 -22.74 58.85
C TYR A 3 -55.35 -21.60 57.87
N TYR A 4 -54.04 -21.35 57.79
CA TYR A 4 -53.35 -20.46 56.85
C TYR A 4 -53.36 -21.03 55.41
N SER A 5 -53.42 -20.17 54.39
CA SER A 5 -52.73 -20.46 53.13
C SER A 5 -52.37 -19.17 52.39
N ALA A 6 -51.08 -18.82 52.45
CA ALA A 6 -50.45 -17.81 51.64
C ALA A 6 -50.30 -18.34 50.21
N ARG A 7 -50.76 -17.58 49.20
CA ARG A 7 -50.38 -17.80 47.80
C ARG A 7 -49.76 -16.55 47.21
N LYS A 8 -48.54 -16.77 46.71
CA LYS A 8 -47.52 -15.83 46.28
C LYS A 8 -47.99 -14.85 45.21
N LEU A 9 -47.57 -13.60 45.41
CA LEU A 9 -47.55 -12.49 44.48
C LEU A 9 -46.73 -12.87 43.22
N ILE A 10 -47.38 -13.05 42.06
CA ILE A 10 -46.68 -13.23 40.79
C ILE A 10 -46.32 -11.84 40.25
N LYS A 11 -45.07 -11.40 40.50
CA LYS A 11 -44.47 -10.25 39.81
C LYS A 11 -44.27 -10.62 38.34
N ARG A 12 -45.06 -10.02 37.44
CA ARG A 12 -44.80 -10.05 35.99
C ARG A 12 -43.64 -9.10 35.69
N ILE A 13 -42.44 -9.64 35.51
CA ILE A 13 -41.30 -8.92 34.94
C ILE A 13 -41.43 -9.05 33.42
N LEU A 14 -41.89 -7.99 32.74
CA LEU A 14 -41.77 -7.84 31.30
C LEU A 14 -40.32 -7.45 31.00
N ILE A 15 -39.48 -8.43 30.63
CA ILE A 15 -38.18 -8.16 30.04
C ILE A 15 -38.44 -7.75 28.59
N ALA A 16 -38.43 -6.44 28.33
CA ALA A 16 -38.36 -5.91 26.97
C ALA A 16 -36.97 -6.22 26.40
N ALA A 17 -36.87 -7.24 25.56
CA ALA A 17 -35.69 -7.49 24.76
C ALA A 17 -35.56 -6.37 23.72
N LEU A 18 -34.80 -5.33 24.05
CA LEU A 18 -34.41 -4.30 23.09
C LEU A 18 -33.42 -4.95 22.10
N LEU A 19 -33.93 -5.44 20.98
CA LEU A 19 -33.13 -5.79 19.82
C LEU A 19 -32.44 -4.51 19.35
N ILE A 20 -31.22 -4.25 19.82
CA ILE A 20 -30.35 -3.25 19.23
C ILE A 20 -29.98 -3.80 17.86
N SER A 21 -30.79 -3.50 16.85
CA SER A 21 -30.43 -3.69 15.46
C SER A 21 -29.18 -2.86 15.22
N LYS A 22 -28.01 -3.51 15.16
CA LYS A 22 -26.82 -2.84 14.66
C LYS A 22 -27.18 -2.29 13.29
N PRO A 23 -27.00 -0.98 13.03
CA PRO A 23 -27.27 -0.43 11.71
C PRO A 23 -26.46 -1.26 10.71
N LEU A 24 -27.18 -1.94 9.81
CA LEU A 24 -26.58 -2.72 8.74
C LEU A 24 -26.16 -1.70 7.69
N TYR A 25 -24.96 -1.13 7.85
CA TYR A 25 -24.38 -0.31 6.80
C TYR A 25 -24.23 -1.21 5.56
N PRO A 26 -24.85 -0.86 4.43
CA PRO A 26 -24.68 -1.64 3.22
C PRO A 26 -23.20 -1.68 2.88
N LEU A 27 -22.69 -2.87 2.57
CA LEU A 27 -21.32 -3.01 2.10
C LEU A 27 -21.14 -2.11 0.86
N PRO A 28 -20.01 -1.37 0.76
CA PRO A 28 -19.78 -0.52 -0.40
C PRO A 28 -19.81 -1.36 -1.67
N SER A 29 -20.42 -0.83 -2.74
CA SER A 29 -20.27 -1.41 -4.07
C SER A 29 -18.81 -1.31 -4.53
N LEU A 30 -18.41 -2.10 -5.53
CA LEU A 30 -17.08 -1.99 -6.12
C LEU A 30 -16.77 -0.55 -6.55
N ASP A 31 -17.72 0.11 -7.21
CA ASP A 31 -17.57 1.50 -7.64
C ASP A 31 -17.47 2.48 -6.47
N GLY A 32 -18.17 2.21 -5.37
CA GLY A 32 -17.99 2.96 -4.13
C GLY A 32 -16.57 2.80 -3.58
N LEU A 33 -16.13 1.55 -3.42
CA LEU A 33 -14.80 1.22 -2.90
C LEU A 33 -13.67 1.84 -3.74
N ILE A 34 -13.72 1.71 -5.06
CA ILE A 34 -12.71 2.29 -5.95
C ILE A 34 -12.65 3.81 -5.81
N ARG A 35 -13.83 4.49 -5.78
CA ARG A 35 -13.89 5.93 -5.56
C ARG A 35 -13.32 6.35 -4.21
N GLU A 36 -13.58 5.58 -3.15
CA GLU A 36 -13.03 5.84 -1.82
C GLU A 36 -11.49 5.71 -1.81
N ILE A 37 -10.93 4.69 -2.47
CA ILE A 37 -9.48 4.51 -2.59
C ILE A 37 -8.86 5.65 -3.41
N GLU A 38 -9.40 5.93 -4.60
CA GLU A 38 -8.88 6.99 -5.46
C GLU A 38 -8.98 8.37 -4.77
N ALA A 39 -10.05 8.63 -4.01
CA ALA A 39 -10.20 9.86 -3.23
C ALA A 39 -9.19 9.95 -2.09
N ALA A 40 -8.94 8.84 -1.37
CA ALA A 40 -7.93 8.81 -0.31
C ALA A 40 -6.56 9.18 -0.89
N TYR A 41 -6.13 8.55 -1.99
CA TYR A 41 -4.84 8.84 -2.63
C TYR A 41 -4.78 10.23 -3.26
N SER A 42 -5.88 10.74 -3.82
CA SER A 42 -5.93 12.08 -4.41
C SER A 42 -5.82 13.21 -3.38
N SER A 43 -6.14 12.93 -2.11
CA SER A 43 -6.01 13.89 -1.00
C SER A 43 -4.60 14.00 -0.41
N ILE A 44 -3.66 13.17 -0.89
CA ILE A 44 -2.30 13.10 -0.37
C ILE A 44 -1.41 14.11 -1.09
N SER A 45 -0.87 15.09 -0.35
CA SER A 45 0.23 15.95 -0.80
C SER A 45 1.59 15.28 -0.61
N ASP A 46 1.73 14.56 0.49
CA ASP A 46 2.91 13.80 0.86
C ASP A 46 2.55 12.59 1.73
N LEU A 47 3.31 11.52 1.61
CA LEU A 47 3.16 10.30 2.38
C LEU A 47 4.53 9.78 2.78
N SER A 48 4.64 9.27 4.00
CA SER A 48 5.77 8.43 4.42
C SER A 48 5.27 7.15 5.05
N ALA A 49 5.95 6.05 4.80
CA ALA A 49 5.67 4.75 5.40
C ALA A 49 6.96 3.95 5.57
N ASP A 50 6.99 3.08 6.56
CA ASP A 50 7.96 2.00 6.61
C ASP A 50 7.40 0.78 5.87
N PHE A 51 8.28 -0.06 5.34
CA PHE A 51 7.88 -1.33 4.74
C PHE A 51 8.79 -2.49 5.13
N THR A 52 8.20 -3.67 5.17
CA THR A 52 8.93 -4.95 5.08
C THR A 52 8.57 -5.62 3.76
N GLN A 53 9.56 -6.26 3.16
CA GLN A 53 9.46 -6.98 1.90
C GLN A 53 9.96 -8.40 2.10
N VAL A 54 9.20 -9.38 1.62
CA VAL A 54 9.64 -10.77 1.50
C VAL A 54 9.51 -11.16 0.05
N THR A 55 10.64 -11.45 -0.61
CA THR A 55 10.67 -11.85 -2.01
C THR A 55 11.09 -13.31 -2.14
N HIS A 56 10.25 -14.13 -2.76
CA HIS A 56 10.60 -15.45 -3.22
C HIS A 56 11.20 -15.37 -4.62
N ILE A 57 12.48 -15.75 -4.74
CA ILE A 57 13.21 -15.80 -6.00
C ILE A 57 13.01 -17.17 -6.64
N ALA A 58 12.18 -17.24 -7.68
CA ALA A 58 11.74 -18.51 -8.26
C ALA A 58 12.93 -19.35 -8.77
N LEU A 59 13.87 -18.72 -9.47
CA LEU A 59 15.04 -19.39 -10.05
C LEU A 59 16.00 -19.99 -9.01
N LEU A 60 16.01 -19.47 -7.79
CA LEU A 60 16.95 -19.89 -6.74
C LEU A 60 16.25 -20.64 -5.59
N GLU A 61 14.92 -20.74 -5.63
CA GLU A 61 14.06 -21.24 -4.54
C GLU A 61 14.39 -20.60 -3.17
N LYS A 62 14.84 -19.33 -3.20
CA LYS A 62 15.27 -18.60 -1.99
C LYS A 62 14.28 -17.53 -1.60
N LYS A 63 14.27 -17.20 -0.31
CA LYS A 63 13.59 -16.02 0.21
C LYS A 63 14.61 -14.95 0.56
N ILE A 64 14.29 -13.72 0.22
CA ILE A 64 15.07 -12.53 0.56
C ILE A 64 14.15 -11.60 1.34
N ASP A 65 14.58 -11.26 2.54
CA ASP A 65 13.87 -10.35 3.42
C ASP A 65 14.54 -8.98 3.39
N GLU A 66 13.77 -7.95 3.13
CA GLU A 66 14.23 -6.58 3.08
C GLU A 66 13.30 -5.69 3.91
N LYS A 67 13.86 -4.58 4.38
CA LYS A 67 13.10 -3.55 5.09
C LYS A 67 13.54 -2.20 4.61
N GLY A 68 12.65 -1.23 4.69
CA GLY A 68 12.94 0.08 4.19
C GLY A 68 11.92 1.13 4.57
N ARG A 69 12.16 2.31 4.01
CA ARG A 69 11.29 3.47 4.16
C ARG A 69 10.94 4.00 2.78
N LEU A 70 9.68 4.38 2.65
CA LEU A 70 9.12 5.03 1.48
C LEU A 70 8.70 6.44 1.87
N VAL A 71 9.05 7.41 1.02
CA VAL A 71 8.55 8.77 1.07
C VAL A 71 8.08 9.15 -0.33
N TRP A 72 6.89 9.72 -0.43
CA TRP A 72 6.28 10.15 -1.67
C TRP A 72 5.75 11.57 -1.50
N LYS A 73 6.00 12.43 -2.47
CA LYS A 73 5.48 13.80 -2.50
C LYS A 73 5.00 14.12 -3.90
N VAL A 74 3.75 14.56 -4.01
CA VAL A 74 3.14 14.86 -5.30
C VAL A 74 3.68 16.21 -5.83
N PRO A 75 3.95 16.36 -7.14
CA PRO A 75 3.99 15.32 -8.16
C PRO A 75 5.39 14.70 -8.33
N GLY A 76 5.43 13.38 -8.59
CA GLY A 76 6.60 12.68 -9.13
C GLY A 76 7.83 12.55 -8.22
N ARG A 77 7.81 13.13 -7.02
CA ARG A 77 8.92 13.06 -6.07
C ARG A 77 8.77 11.85 -5.16
N PHE A 78 9.86 11.14 -4.97
CA PHE A 78 9.88 10.01 -4.05
C PHE A 78 11.29 9.72 -3.55
N LEU A 79 11.35 9.00 -2.44
CA LEU A 79 12.54 8.39 -1.88
C LEU A 79 12.14 6.99 -1.41
N ILE A 80 12.82 5.96 -1.90
CA ILE A 80 12.75 4.60 -1.35
C ILE A 80 14.13 4.26 -0.82
N GLU A 81 14.21 3.86 0.44
CA GLU A 81 15.45 3.46 1.08
C GLU A 81 15.34 2.02 1.56
N TYR A 82 16.17 1.14 1.01
CA TYR A 82 16.38 -0.21 1.50
C TYR A 82 17.52 -0.19 2.52
N ASN A 83 17.25 -0.74 3.71
CA ASN A 83 18.16 -0.74 4.86
C ASN A 83 18.64 -2.16 5.24
N GLY A 84 18.50 -3.13 4.33
CA GLY A 84 18.96 -4.51 4.52
C GLY A 84 20.46 -4.68 4.20
N ASP A 85 20.87 -5.93 3.99
CA ASP A 85 22.27 -6.29 3.68
C ASP A 85 22.80 -5.66 2.39
N ARG A 86 21.90 -5.25 1.49
CA ARG A 86 22.19 -4.56 0.23
C ARG A 86 21.50 -3.21 0.23
N PRO A 87 22.04 -2.20 0.92
CA PRO A 87 21.37 -0.92 1.04
C PRO A 87 21.32 -0.22 -0.32
N ARG A 88 20.16 0.35 -0.65
CA ARG A 88 19.96 1.06 -1.92
C ARG A 88 18.91 2.16 -1.74
N LYS A 89 19.13 3.29 -2.40
CA LYS A 89 18.21 4.43 -2.45
C LYS A 89 17.74 4.67 -3.87
N TYR A 90 16.45 4.85 -4.02
CA TYR A 90 15.82 5.33 -5.24
C TYR A 90 15.26 6.71 -4.95
N ILE A 91 15.83 7.74 -5.56
CA ILE A 91 15.48 9.14 -5.29
C ILE A 91 14.93 9.74 -6.58
N SER A 92 13.80 10.42 -6.53
CA SER A 92 13.25 11.17 -7.66
C SER A 92 12.89 12.58 -7.25
N ASN A 93 13.34 13.55 -8.05
CA ASN A 93 12.90 14.94 -7.94
C ASN A 93 11.69 15.25 -8.86
N GLY A 94 11.11 14.24 -9.51
CA GLY A 94 10.04 14.38 -10.50
C GLY A 94 10.51 14.59 -11.94
N LYS A 95 11.82 14.80 -12.17
CA LYS A 95 12.42 14.93 -13.51
C LYS A 95 13.46 13.85 -13.79
N LYS A 96 14.27 13.53 -12.79
CA LYS A 96 15.29 12.48 -12.81
C LYS A 96 15.03 11.49 -11.70
N ILE A 97 15.51 10.27 -11.90
CA ILE A 97 15.61 9.26 -10.87
C ILE A 97 17.07 8.90 -10.70
N TRP A 98 17.52 8.86 -9.44
CA TRP A 98 18.83 8.38 -9.06
C TRP A 98 18.70 7.04 -8.34
N VAL A 99 19.50 6.08 -8.75
CA VAL A 99 19.70 4.81 -8.05
C VAL A 99 21.09 4.86 -7.44
N TYR A 100 21.14 4.80 -6.11
CA TYR A 100 22.34 5.09 -5.33
C TYR A 100 22.54 4.07 -4.22
N THR A 101 23.76 3.56 -4.09
CA THR A 101 24.16 2.73 -2.95
C THR A 101 24.87 3.60 -1.91
N PRO A 102 24.39 3.67 -0.66
CA PRO A 102 25.06 4.45 0.39
C PRO A 102 26.53 4.07 0.55
N GLY A 103 27.41 5.07 0.56
CA GLY A 103 28.86 4.89 0.65
C GLY A 103 29.59 4.94 -0.69
N GLU A 104 28.89 4.70 -1.79
CA GLU A 104 29.45 4.88 -3.14
C GLU A 104 29.57 6.36 -3.50
N LYS A 105 30.43 6.66 -4.48
CA LYS A 105 30.64 8.02 -5.01
C LYS A 105 29.93 8.25 -6.35
N GLU A 106 29.19 7.27 -6.82
CA GLU A 106 28.52 7.30 -8.12
C GLU A 106 27.05 6.88 -7.95
N ALA A 107 26.17 7.45 -8.78
CA ALA A 107 24.76 7.08 -8.84
C ALA A 107 24.33 6.94 -10.30
N GLU A 108 23.58 5.89 -10.59
CA GLU A 108 22.93 5.72 -11.89
C GLU A 108 21.77 6.70 -12.00
N THR A 109 21.68 7.38 -13.14
CA THR A 109 20.70 8.44 -13.40
C THR A 109 19.84 8.08 -14.58
N TYR A 110 18.53 8.19 -14.39
CA TYR A 110 17.50 7.88 -15.37
C TYR A 110 16.55 9.06 -15.54
N SER A 111 15.90 9.16 -16.71
CA SER A 111 14.73 10.04 -16.85
C SER A 111 13.61 9.57 -15.93
N ALA A 112 12.83 10.50 -15.34
CA ALA A 112 11.64 10.15 -14.57
C ALA A 112 10.62 9.31 -15.38
N THR A 113 10.65 9.44 -16.71
CA THR A 113 9.82 8.69 -17.65
C THR A 113 10.39 7.32 -18.04
N SER A 114 11.61 6.98 -17.59
CA SER A 114 12.23 5.69 -17.91
C SER A 114 11.46 4.54 -17.26
N LYS A 115 11.25 3.48 -18.04
CA LYS A 115 10.63 2.22 -17.61
C LYS A 115 11.65 1.22 -17.05
N ASN A 116 12.95 1.48 -17.20
CA ASN A 116 14.02 0.56 -16.79
C ASN A 116 14.35 0.61 -15.30
N VAL A 117 13.87 1.64 -14.60
CA VAL A 117 13.98 1.64 -13.14
C VAL A 117 12.84 0.80 -12.60
N SER A 118 13.17 -0.43 -12.16
CA SER A 118 12.26 -1.27 -11.37
C SER A 118 11.88 -0.48 -10.13
N LYS A 119 10.64 -0.02 -10.08
CA LYS A 119 10.10 0.77 -8.98
C LYS A 119 9.00 -0.03 -8.29
N ASP A 120 9.23 -1.32 -8.03
CA ASP A 120 8.20 -2.25 -7.57
C ASP A 120 7.40 -1.70 -6.38
N ALA A 121 8.06 -0.97 -5.47
CA ALA A 121 7.44 -0.33 -4.31
C ALA A 121 6.65 0.98 -4.61
N LEU A 122 6.74 1.56 -5.81
CA LEU A 122 6.01 2.78 -6.24
C LEU A 122 5.07 2.57 -7.41
N GLU A 123 5.25 1.51 -8.21
CA GLU A 123 4.47 1.26 -9.42
C GLU A 123 2.96 1.28 -9.13
N PHE A 124 2.57 0.85 -7.93
CA PHE A 124 1.18 0.88 -7.49
C PHE A 124 0.73 2.22 -6.87
N LEU A 125 1.62 3.07 -6.34
CA LEU A 125 1.21 4.31 -5.67
C LEU A 125 0.57 5.30 -6.65
N ASN A 126 1.19 5.49 -7.81
CA ASN A 126 0.58 6.25 -8.91
C ASN A 126 -0.58 5.46 -9.53
N GLY A 127 -0.48 4.13 -9.52
CA GLY A 127 -1.52 3.21 -9.95
C GLY A 127 -2.87 3.49 -9.29
N PHE A 128 -2.87 3.70 -7.97
CA PHE A 128 -4.08 3.86 -7.15
C PHE A 128 -4.76 5.23 -7.25
N LEU A 129 -4.10 6.23 -7.85
CA LEU A 129 -4.77 7.49 -8.20
C LEU A 129 -5.83 7.30 -9.29
N LYS A 130 -5.66 6.28 -10.15
CA LYS A 130 -6.55 5.96 -11.28
C LYS A 130 -6.63 4.45 -11.50
N ILE A 131 -7.18 3.71 -10.55
CA ILE A 131 -7.18 2.24 -10.54
C ILE A 131 -7.76 1.69 -11.84
N ARG A 132 -8.91 2.20 -12.28
CA ARG A 132 -9.57 1.68 -13.49
C ARG A 132 -8.81 1.98 -14.79
N SER A 133 -8.04 3.07 -14.81
CA SER A 133 -7.20 3.42 -15.96
C SER A 133 -5.96 2.53 -16.06
N ASN A 134 -5.43 2.11 -14.92
CA ASN A 134 -4.17 1.38 -14.83
C ASN A 134 -4.37 -0.15 -14.75
N TYR A 135 -5.51 -0.61 -14.26
CA TYR A 135 -5.75 -2.02 -13.92
C TYR A 135 -7.09 -2.56 -14.41
N ASN A 136 -7.10 -3.86 -14.70
CA ASN A 136 -8.30 -4.68 -14.67
C ASN A 136 -8.52 -5.17 -13.24
N ILE A 137 -9.77 -5.11 -12.76
CA ILE A 137 -10.15 -5.62 -11.44
C ILE A 137 -10.64 -7.06 -11.64
N VAL A 138 -9.88 -8.02 -11.13
CA VAL A 138 -10.19 -9.46 -11.25
C VAL A 138 -11.21 -9.87 -10.19
N SER A 139 -10.99 -9.44 -8.95
CA SER A 139 -11.92 -9.70 -7.84
C SER A 139 -11.74 -8.67 -6.74
N TRP A 140 -12.74 -8.59 -5.87
CA TRP A 140 -12.72 -7.73 -4.70
C TRP A 140 -13.56 -8.35 -3.59
N LYS A 141 -13.24 -7.99 -2.34
CA LYS A 141 -14.10 -8.29 -1.19
C LYS A 141 -13.84 -7.29 -0.06
N MET A 142 -14.86 -7.11 0.77
CA MET A 142 -14.70 -6.42 2.05
C MET A 142 -14.24 -7.42 3.11
N GLY A 143 -13.18 -7.08 3.82
CA GLY A 143 -12.67 -7.84 4.95
C GLY A 143 -13.29 -7.41 6.27
N ALA A 144 -12.86 -8.06 7.35
CA ALA A 144 -13.27 -7.69 8.70
C ALA A 144 -12.87 -6.24 9.02
N ASN A 145 -13.63 -5.63 9.93
CA ASN A 145 -13.42 -4.28 10.45
C ASN A 145 -13.41 -3.15 9.41
N GLY A 146 -13.81 -3.38 8.15
CA GLY A 146 -13.86 -2.35 7.10
C GLY A 146 -12.67 -2.35 6.15
N THR A 147 -11.76 -3.33 6.28
CA THR A 147 -10.67 -3.54 5.32
C THR A 147 -11.20 -3.94 3.95
N ALA A 148 -10.42 -3.73 2.90
CA ALA A 148 -10.79 -4.12 1.54
C ALA A 148 -9.66 -4.87 0.87
N GLU A 149 -10.00 -5.87 0.07
CA GLU A 149 -9.03 -6.62 -0.73
C GLU A 149 -9.38 -6.47 -2.21
N LEU A 150 -8.38 -6.17 -3.03
CA LEU A 150 -8.48 -6.09 -4.49
C LEU A 150 -7.45 -7.00 -5.15
N VAL A 151 -7.89 -7.73 -6.18
CA VAL A 151 -6.99 -8.43 -7.09
C VAL A 151 -6.98 -7.68 -8.41
N LEU A 152 -5.79 -7.24 -8.83
CA LEU A 152 -5.59 -6.40 -10.00
C LEU A 152 -4.63 -7.06 -10.98
N THR A 153 -4.84 -6.82 -12.28
CA THR A 153 -3.85 -7.09 -13.33
C THR A 153 -3.58 -5.80 -14.11
N PRO A 154 -2.32 -5.53 -14.50
CA PRO A 154 -2.00 -4.31 -15.23
C PRO A 154 -2.68 -4.30 -16.60
N ARG A 155 -3.09 -3.10 -17.04
CA ARG A 155 -3.55 -2.88 -18.42
C ARG A 155 -2.41 -2.58 -19.37
N GLU A 156 -1.32 -2.01 -18.86
CA GLU A 156 -0.15 -1.66 -19.66
C GLU A 156 0.58 -2.93 -20.13
N ALA A 157 0.83 -2.99 -21.44
CA ALA A 157 1.67 -4.03 -22.01
C ALA A 157 3.13 -3.83 -21.58
N GLY A 158 3.78 -4.91 -21.13
CA GLY A 158 5.16 -4.86 -20.66
C GLY A 158 5.34 -4.43 -19.20
N ALA A 159 4.25 -4.38 -18.41
CA ALA A 159 4.38 -4.24 -16.95
C ALA A 159 5.30 -5.34 -16.39
N PRO A 160 6.17 -5.04 -15.41
CA PRO A 160 7.12 -6.02 -14.85
C PRO A 160 6.43 -7.04 -13.91
N TYR A 161 5.12 -6.91 -13.71
CA TYR A 161 4.29 -7.82 -12.94
C TYR A 161 3.04 -8.24 -13.72
N THR A 162 2.48 -9.38 -13.31
CA THR A 162 1.27 -9.96 -13.92
C THR A 162 0.05 -9.79 -13.02
N ARG A 163 0.25 -9.68 -11.70
CA ARG A 163 -0.85 -9.64 -10.73
C ARG A 163 -0.46 -8.93 -9.44
N LEU A 164 -1.39 -8.14 -8.91
CA LEU A 164 -1.32 -7.51 -7.60
C LEU A 164 -2.47 -8.03 -6.72
N GLU A 165 -2.14 -8.43 -5.50
CA GLU A 165 -3.12 -8.72 -4.44
C GLU A 165 -2.97 -7.67 -3.35
N CYS A 166 -3.87 -6.70 -3.33
CA CYS A 166 -3.79 -5.53 -2.48
C CYS A 166 -4.74 -5.67 -1.29
N ARG A 167 -4.27 -5.34 -0.09
CA ARG A 167 -5.09 -5.15 1.10
C ARG A 167 -5.05 -3.69 1.52
N PHE A 168 -6.22 -3.06 1.62
CA PHE A 168 -6.40 -1.69 2.06
C PHE A 168 -7.00 -1.65 3.47
N GLY A 169 -6.55 -0.68 4.26
CA GLY A 169 -7.13 -0.39 5.57
C GLY A 169 -8.50 0.29 5.48
N ASN A 170 -9.05 0.61 6.65
CA ASN A 170 -10.28 1.40 6.76
C ASN A 170 -10.10 2.83 6.23
N ASP A 171 -8.87 3.33 6.32
CA ASP A 171 -8.40 4.59 5.75
C ASP A 171 -8.20 4.53 4.23
N ARG A 172 -8.46 3.37 3.60
CA ARG A 172 -8.25 3.10 2.18
C ARG A 172 -6.82 3.23 1.70
N LEU A 173 -5.85 3.28 2.63
CA LEU A 173 -4.43 3.24 2.32
C LEU A 173 -3.99 1.78 2.21
N LEU A 174 -3.11 1.49 1.26
CA LEU A 174 -2.52 0.17 1.08
C LEU A 174 -1.75 -0.25 2.35
N LYS A 175 -2.07 -1.42 2.89
CA LYS A 175 -1.38 -2.04 4.03
C LYS A 175 -0.51 -3.21 3.58
N ASP A 176 -0.94 -3.95 2.57
CA ASP A 176 -0.16 -5.06 2.02
C ASP A 176 -0.36 -5.15 0.52
N VAL A 177 0.69 -5.56 -0.19
CA VAL A 177 0.58 -6.02 -1.57
C VAL A 177 1.43 -7.25 -1.81
N THR A 178 0.86 -8.26 -2.45
CA THR A 178 1.62 -9.34 -3.08
C THR A 178 1.72 -9.08 -4.57
N ILE A 179 2.93 -9.06 -5.11
CA ILE A 179 3.26 -8.80 -6.50
C ILE A 179 3.75 -10.12 -7.11
N GLN A 180 3.06 -10.59 -8.15
CA GLN A 180 3.54 -11.68 -8.99
C GLN A 180 4.27 -11.07 -10.18
N ASN A 181 5.59 -11.23 -10.24
CA ASN A 181 6.45 -10.65 -11.26
C ASN A 181 6.45 -11.51 -12.55
N THR A 182 6.73 -10.89 -13.69
CA THR A 182 6.84 -11.61 -14.98
C THR A 182 7.99 -12.60 -15.02
N ASN A 183 9.05 -12.36 -14.24
CA ASN A 183 10.18 -13.28 -14.06
C ASN A 183 9.87 -14.47 -13.12
N GLY A 184 8.65 -14.59 -12.61
CA GLY A 184 8.21 -15.64 -11.69
C GLY A 184 8.45 -15.34 -10.21
N ASN A 185 9.17 -14.27 -9.86
CA ASN A 185 9.36 -13.89 -8.46
C ASN A 185 8.04 -13.45 -7.83
N ILE A 186 7.89 -13.71 -6.53
CA ILE A 186 6.74 -13.25 -5.76
C ILE A 186 7.25 -12.36 -4.63
N SER A 187 6.85 -11.08 -4.65
CA SER A 187 7.26 -10.10 -3.65
C SER A 187 6.06 -9.68 -2.80
N ARG A 188 6.16 -9.82 -1.49
CA ARG A 188 5.14 -9.36 -0.54
C ARG A 188 5.65 -8.16 0.23
N TYR A 189 4.94 -7.05 0.14
CA TYR A 189 5.19 -5.84 0.92
C TYR A 189 4.15 -5.69 2.01
N THR A 190 4.58 -5.28 3.20
CA THR A 190 3.71 -4.87 4.32
C THR A 190 4.12 -3.47 4.75
N PHE A 191 3.17 -2.54 4.81
CA PHE A 191 3.39 -1.13 5.16
C PHE A 191 2.96 -0.85 6.60
N SER A 192 3.77 -0.06 7.29
CA SER A 192 3.53 0.39 8.65
C SER A 192 3.94 1.86 8.80
N ASN A 193 3.61 2.47 9.95
CA ASN A 193 3.97 3.86 10.26
C ASN A 193 3.61 4.84 9.14
N ILE A 194 2.39 4.69 8.60
CA ILE A 194 1.91 5.48 7.47
C ILE A 194 1.45 6.85 7.98
N PHE A 195 2.10 7.90 7.51
CA PHE A 195 1.75 9.29 7.76
C PHE A 195 1.48 9.98 6.42
N ILE A 196 0.43 10.79 6.37
CA ILE A 196 0.07 11.59 5.20
C ILE A 196 0.04 13.07 5.58
N ASN A 197 0.34 13.94 4.62
CA ASN A 197 0.20 15.39 4.70
C ASN A 197 0.92 15.99 5.92
N ASN A 198 2.15 15.53 6.19
CA ASN A 198 2.96 15.95 7.33
C ASN A 198 3.99 17.05 6.99
N GLY A 199 3.98 17.59 5.77
CA GLY A 199 4.81 18.73 5.40
C GLY A 199 6.27 18.35 5.08
N ILE A 200 6.47 17.21 4.42
CA ILE A 200 7.81 16.72 4.01
C ILE A 200 8.55 17.77 3.17
N GLY A 201 9.75 18.15 3.59
CA GLY A 201 10.64 19.08 2.89
C GLY A 201 11.25 18.49 1.60
N ASP A 202 11.63 19.37 0.68
CA ASP A 202 12.09 18.94 -0.66
C ASP A 202 13.52 18.36 -0.68
N ASP A 203 14.31 18.62 0.36
CA ASP A 203 15.71 18.20 0.45
C ASP A 203 15.90 16.67 0.34
N LEU A 204 14.90 15.89 0.75
CA LEU A 204 14.90 14.42 0.67
C LEU A 204 14.89 13.89 -0.77
N PHE A 205 14.50 14.72 -1.74
CA PHE A 205 14.33 14.33 -3.13
C PHE A 205 15.50 14.79 -4.01
N THR A 206 16.67 15.00 -3.41
CA THR A 206 17.87 15.45 -4.09
C THR A 206 19.00 14.43 -3.93
N LEU A 207 19.85 14.32 -4.96
CA LEU A 207 21.06 13.50 -4.85
C LEU A 207 22.03 14.18 -3.86
N PRO A 208 22.65 13.42 -2.93
CA PRO A 208 23.65 13.98 -2.03
C PRO A 208 24.81 14.67 -2.77
N LYS A 209 25.35 15.73 -2.18
CA LYS A 209 26.50 16.44 -2.74
C LYS A 209 27.71 15.52 -2.85
N GLY A 210 28.48 15.68 -3.93
CA GLY A 210 29.72 14.92 -4.17
C GLY A 210 29.52 13.55 -4.81
N ILE A 211 28.28 13.17 -5.13
CA ILE A 211 27.98 11.97 -5.91
C ILE A 211 28.00 12.31 -7.40
N LYS A 212 28.77 11.54 -8.18
CA LYS A 212 28.85 11.66 -9.63
C LYS A 212 27.67 10.93 -10.28
N GLU A 213 26.98 11.61 -11.19
CA GLU A 213 25.90 11.02 -12.00
C GLU A 213 26.50 10.22 -13.16
N LEU A 214 26.11 8.95 -13.27
CA LEU A 214 26.35 8.09 -14.44
C LEU A 214 25.03 7.90 -15.18
N LYS A 215 25.04 7.97 -16.51
CA LYS A 215 23.83 7.70 -17.28
C LYS A 215 23.49 6.20 -17.17
N GLY A 216 22.30 5.88 -16.69
CA GLY A 216 21.77 4.51 -16.71
C GLY A 216 21.37 4.08 -18.12
N GLU A 217 21.34 2.79 -18.38
CA GLU A 217 20.92 2.25 -19.67
C GLU A 217 19.39 2.38 -19.84
N GLU A 218 18.96 2.91 -21.00
CA GLU A 218 17.56 3.18 -21.40
C GLU A 218 16.90 2.00 -22.11
#